data_AF-A0A6H0XT94-F1
#
_entry.id   AF-A0A6H0XT94-F1
#
_cell.length_a   1.000
_cell.length_b   1.000
_cell.length_c   1.000
_cell.angle_alpha   90.00
_cell.angle_beta   90.00
_cell.angle_gamma   90.00
#
_symmetry.space_group_name_H-M   'P 1'
#
loop_
_entity.id
_entity.type
_entity.pdbx_description
1 polymer ?
#
loop_
_entity_poly.entity_id
_entity_poly.type
_entity_poly.pdbx_seq_one_letter_code
_entity_poly.pdbx_strand_id
1 'polypeptide(L)'
;MALRAPLQQCLRAANNLSTTSLCRTFSSSATTFTQQPKQTTKKRRRDPYALEQARARKAANISRQKVLKEDRAAQLGDPIRGNETEFVRSFDNPPTTDSNADSNGRLNFFVRSSELEDNIAKSKWLMTPKEQPTDQDSIENITSSDTPEQRRERREAEHENAAEALRRINKLELGSSKDRLRVNVQRCINVLGRHNTDGELHSRPGSTETSKTTALPRIGPDTGSSEVQIGILTAKIRTLTQFLEGRGKMDKHNRRNLTILVHRRQKLMRYLQRKEKGGPRWQNLIQTLGLTDGAWKGEIVLPRYI
;
A
#
# COMPACT_ATOMS: atom_id res chain seq x y z
N MET A 1 1.08 -32.64 44.49
CA MET A 1 -0.38 -32.74 44.24
C MET A 1 -0.61 -32.94 42.75
N ALA A 2 -1.47 -33.91 42.43
CA ALA A 2 -2.05 -34.22 41.11
C ALA A 2 -1.15 -34.92 40.06
N LEU A 3 -1.28 -36.25 40.07
CA LEU A 3 -0.95 -37.23 39.03
C LEU A 3 -1.80 -36.99 37.77
N ARG A 4 -1.21 -37.22 36.60
CA ARG A 4 -1.90 -37.23 35.30
C ARG A 4 -2.00 -38.68 34.79
N ALA A 5 -3.18 -39.27 34.92
CA ALA A 5 -3.53 -40.56 34.33
C ALA A 5 -4.16 -40.34 32.93
N PRO A 6 -3.83 -41.16 31.91
CA PRO A 6 -4.62 -41.24 30.69
C PRO A 6 -5.65 -42.38 30.78
N LEU A 7 -6.92 -42.05 30.55
CA LEU A 7 -8.01 -43.02 30.41
C LEU A 7 -7.99 -43.70 29.03
N GLN A 8 -8.23 -45.00 29.06
CA GLN A 8 -8.25 -45.91 27.91
C GLN A 8 -9.46 -45.70 27.00
N GLN A 9 -9.22 -45.89 25.69
CA GLN A 9 -10.26 -46.06 24.68
C GLN A 9 -10.93 -47.42 24.81
N CYS A 10 -12.26 -47.42 24.66
CA CYS A 10 -13.15 -48.56 24.81
C CYS A 10 -12.86 -49.70 23.82
N LEU A 11 -12.88 -50.93 24.34
CA LEU A 11 -12.90 -52.20 23.59
C LEU A 11 -14.24 -52.39 22.87
N ARG A 12 -14.22 -52.88 21.63
CA ARG A 12 -15.36 -53.54 20.98
C ARG A 12 -14.91 -54.87 20.38
N ALA A 13 -15.77 -55.88 20.55
CA ALA A 13 -15.49 -57.31 20.54
C ALA A 13 -15.11 -57.91 19.18
N ALA A 14 -14.35 -59.00 19.26
CA ALA A 14 -13.95 -59.88 18.16
C ALA A 14 -15.08 -60.86 17.79
N ASN A 15 -15.22 -61.14 16.49
CA ASN A 15 -15.83 -62.36 15.98
C ASN A 15 -14.75 -63.11 15.19
N ASN A 16 -14.42 -64.32 15.68
CA ASN A 16 -13.56 -65.27 15.00
C ASN A 16 -14.36 -66.02 13.93
N LEU A 17 -13.83 -66.11 12.72
CA LEU A 17 -14.00 -67.30 11.91
C LEU A 17 -12.72 -67.58 11.13
N SER A 18 -12.17 -68.75 11.43
CA SER A 18 -10.94 -69.34 10.94
C SER A 18 -10.99 -69.67 9.44
N THR A 19 -10.03 -69.14 8.69
CA THR A 19 -9.51 -69.81 7.48
C THR A 19 -7.99 -69.61 7.41
N THR A 20 -7.31 -70.68 7.07
CA THR A 20 -5.85 -70.89 7.10
C THR A 20 -5.11 -70.00 6.10
N SER A 21 -4.08 -69.29 6.55
CA SER A 21 -3.10 -68.64 5.67
C SER A 21 -1.74 -68.58 6.36
N LEU A 22 -0.77 -69.27 5.75
CA LEU A 22 0.64 -69.29 6.10
C LEU A 22 1.19 -67.88 6.35
N CYS A 23 1.93 -67.74 7.45
CA CYS A 23 2.61 -66.53 7.87
C CYS A 23 3.57 -66.01 6.78
N ARG A 24 3.36 -64.77 6.32
CA ARG A 24 4.44 -63.89 5.84
C ARG A 24 4.46 -62.64 6.68
N THR A 25 5.46 -62.52 7.54
CA THR A 25 5.81 -61.27 8.21
C THR A 25 6.32 -60.28 7.16
N PHE A 26 5.47 -59.32 6.76
CA PHE A 26 5.95 -58.12 6.07
C PHE A 26 6.66 -57.23 7.11
N SER A 27 7.97 -57.43 7.24
CA SER A 27 8.84 -56.43 7.84
C SER A 27 8.98 -55.28 6.86
N SER A 28 8.24 -54.19 7.08
CA SER A 28 8.44 -52.92 6.38
C SER A 28 9.65 -52.20 6.98
N SER A 29 10.84 -52.74 6.73
CA SER A 29 12.07 -51.94 6.81
C SER A 29 11.98 -50.90 5.71
N ALA A 30 11.70 -49.64 6.10
CA ALA A 30 11.87 -48.49 5.23
C ALA A 30 13.34 -48.42 4.83
N THR A 31 13.69 -49.10 3.74
CA THR A 31 14.95 -48.89 3.05
C THR A 31 14.88 -47.48 2.49
N THR A 32 15.58 -46.57 3.15
CA THR A 32 16.05 -45.35 2.52
C THR A 32 16.78 -45.78 1.25
N PHE A 33 16.08 -45.68 0.11
CA PHE A 33 16.67 -45.85 -1.21
C PHE A 33 17.59 -44.65 -1.44
N THR A 34 18.71 -44.65 -0.74
CA THR A 34 19.88 -43.88 -1.14
C THR A 34 20.27 -44.46 -2.49
N GLN A 35 19.89 -43.77 -3.56
CA GLN A 35 20.50 -44.00 -4.86
C GLN A 35 21.97 -43.63 -4.71
N GLN A 36 22.76 -44.58 -4.20
CA GLN A 36 24.19 -44.60 -4.42
C GLN A 36 24.37 -44.48 -5.94
N PRO A 37 25.31 -43.64 -6.43
CA PRO A 37 25.53 -43.42 -7.86
C PRO A 37 26.13 -44.68 -8.49
N LYS A 38 25.32 -45.73 -8.64
CA LYS A 38 25.71 -46.99 -9.26
C LYS A 38 25.49 -46.84 -10.76
N GLN A 39 26.62 -46.69 -11.44
CA GLN A 39 26.87 -47.03 -12.84
C GLN A 39 26.29 -46.09 -13.92
N THR A 40 26.96 -44.96 -14.13
CA THR A 40 27.12 -44.41 -15.50
C THR A 40 28.28 -45.07 -16.26
N THR A 41 28.90 -46.11 -15.70
CA THR A 41 30.10 -46.78 -16.23
C THR A 41 29.83 -47.71 -17.43
N LYS A 42 28.58 -47.82 -17.90
CA LYS A 42 28.19 -48.53 -19.15
C LYS A 42 27.88 -47.62 -20.34
N LYS A 43 28.30 -46.35 -20.35
CA LYS A 43 28.42 -45.57 -21.61
C LYS A 43 29.84 -45.72 -22.19
N ARG A 44 30.28 -46.97 -22.38
CA ARG A 44 31.61 -47.26 -22.94
C ARG A 44 31.55 -47.09 -24.46
N ARG A 45 32.48 -46.27 -24.97
CA ARG A 45 32.64 -45.82 -26.36
C ARG A 45 31.54 -44.89 -26.86
N ARG A 46 31.45 -43.70 -26.26
CA ARG A 46 30.75 -42.57 -26.87
C ARG A 46 31.79 -41.69 -27.54
N ASP A 47 31.63 -41.50 -28.84
CA ASP A 47 32.46 -40.63 -29.67
C ASP A 47 32.82 -39.35 -28.90
N PRO A 48 34.13 -39.09 -28.65
CA PRO A 48 34.57 -37.93 -27.88
C PRO A 48 34.06 -36.63 -28.51
N TYR A 49 33.95 -36.59 -29.84
CA TYR A 49 33.47 -35.43 -30.57
C TYR A 49 31.96 -35.20 -30.35
N ALA A 50 31.13 -36.24 -30.44
CA ALA A 50 29.70 -36.12 -30.11
C ALA A 50 29.45 -35.71 -28.65
N LEU A 51 30.29 -36.15 -27.71
CA LEU A 51 30.23 -35.69 -26.31
C LEU A 51 30.57 -34.21 -26.17
N GLU A 52 31.62 -33.76 -26.86
CA GLU A 52 32.06 -32.38 -26.86
C GLU A 52 31.01 -31.47 -27.51
N GLN A 53 30.43 -31.86 -28.65
CA GLN A 53 29.29 -31.15 -29.26
C GLN A 53 28.09 -31.07 -28.31
N ALA A 54 27.74 -32.15 -27.61
CA ALA A 54 26.65 -32.14 -26.63
C ALA A 54 26.94 -31.22 -25.45
N ARG A 55 28.20 -31.19 -24.97
CA ARG A 55 28.67 -30.27 -23.93
C ARG A 55 28.60 -28.82 -24.42
N ALA A 56 29.01 -28.53 -25.65
CA ALA A 56 28.94 -27.20 -26.26
C ALA A 56 27.49 -26.72 -26.39
N ARG A 57 26.56 -27.55 -26.87
CA ARG A 57 25.12 -27.24 -26.92
C ARG A 57 24.54 -26.96 -25.53
N LYS A 58 24.92 -27.78 -24.53
CA LYS A 58 24.50 -27.56 -23.13
C LYS A 58 25.08 -26.27 -22.57
N ALA A 59 26.36 -25.99 -22.81
CA ALA A 59 27.03 -24.77 -22.37
C ALA A 59 26.38 -23.52 -22.99
N ALA A 60 26.03 -23.57 -24.28
CA ALA A 60 25.30 -22.49 -24.95
C ALA A 60 23.88 -22.28 -24.39
N ASN A 61 23.17 -23.36 -24.03
CA ASN A 61 21.87 -23.23 -23.37
C ASN A 61 22.02 -22.66 -21.95
N ILE A 62 23.02 -23.11 -21.19
CA ILE A 62 23.32 -22.58 -19.85
C ILE A 62 23.69 -21.10 -19.93
N SER A 63 24.51 -20.67 -20.89
CA SER A 63 24.86 -19.26 -21.07
C SER A 63 23.63 -18.44 -21.42
N ARG A 64 22.77 -18.91 -22.34
CA ARG A 64 21.50 -18.27 -22.67
C ARG A 64 20.55 -18.18 -21.47
N GLN A 65 20.42 -19.26 -20.69
CA GLN A 65 19.60 -19.25 -19.47
C GLN A 65 20.12 -18.28 -18.42
N LYS A 66 21.45 -18.14 -18.31
CA LYS A 66 22.09 -17.18 -17.41
C LYS A 66 21.70 -15.75 -17.78
N VAL A 67 21.83 -15.38 -19.06
CA VAL A 67 21.40 -14.07 -19.58
C VAL A 67 19.91 -13.83 -19.29
N LEU A 68 19.04 -14.77 -19.67
CA LEU A 68 17.60 -14.65 -19.39
C LEU A 68 17.26 -14.57 -17.90
N LYS A 69 18.08 -15.17 -17.02
CA LYS A 69 17.89 -15.09 -15.58
C LYS A 69 18.31 -13.72 -15.05
N GLU A 70 19.40 -13.15 -15.57
CA GLU A 70 19.84 -11.80 -15.26
C GLU A 70 18.79 -10.77 -15.71
N ASP A 71 18.26 -10.91 -16.93
CA ASP A 71 17.18 -10.05 -17.45
C ASP A 71 15.92 -10.12 -16.57
N ARG A 72 15.48 -11.33 -16.20
CA ARG A 72 14.32 -11.52 -15.33
C ARG A 72 14.56 -10.99 -13.91
N ALA A 73 15.78 -11.13 -13.39
CA ALA A 73 16.13 -10.59 -12.07
C ALA A 73 16.10 -9.06 -12.08
N ALA A 74 16.58 -8.43 -13.15
CA ALA A 74 16.48 -6.98 -13.32
C ALA A 74 15.03 -6.49 -13.41
N GLN A 75 14.17 -7.21 -14.15
CA GLN A 75 12.74 -6.89 -14.26
C GLN A 75 11.95 -7.09 -12.95
N LEU A 76 12.40 -7.96 -12.06
CA LEU A 76 11.71 -8.24 -10.79
C LEU A 76 11.68 -6.99 -9.89
N GLY A 77 12.70 -6.14 -9.95
CA GLY A 77 12.83 -4.91 -9.17
C GLY A 77 12.94 -5.14 -7.65
N ASP A 78 12.94 -4.06 -6.87
CA ASP A 78 12.94 -4.14 -5.40
C ASP A 78 11.55 -4.52 -4.86
N PRO A 79 11.40 -5.60 -4.07
CA PRO A 79 10.12 -5.99 -3.48
C PRO A 79 9.50 -4.95 -2.53
N ILE A 80 10.30 -4.05 -1.95
CA ILE A 80 9.82 -3.06 -0.97
C ILE A 80 9.45 -1.75 -1.66
N ARG A 81 10.38 -1.15 -2.42
CA ARG A 81 10.18 0.15 -3.07
C ARG A 81 9.57 0.05 -4.47
N GLY A 82 9.85 -1.01 -5.21
CA GLY A 82 9.55 -1.08 -6.63
C GLY A 82 10.34 -0.05 -7.44
N ASN A 83 9.73 0.48 -8.50
CA ASN A 83 10.26 1.57 -9.29
C ASN A 83 9.64 2.89 -8.80
N GLU A 84 10.45 3.87 -8.42
CA GLU A 84 9.90 5.13 -7.89
C GLU A 84 9.19 5.93 -8.99
N THR A 85 7.91 6.21 -8.77
CA THR A 85 7.10 7.10 -9.63
C THR A 85 6.98 8.49 -9.01
N GLU A 86 6.61 9.47 -9.82
CA GLU A 86 6.37 10.85 -9.35
C GLU A 86 5.29 10.89 -8.26
N PHE A 87 4.25 10.07 -8.38
CA PHE A 87 3.21 9.96 -7.36
C PHE A 87 3.77 9.46 -6.02
N VAL A 88 4.62 8.43 -6.03
CA VAL A 88 5.23 7.88 -4.80
C VAL A 88 6.25 8.84 -4.20
N ARG A 89 7.03 9.55 -5.03
CA ARG A 89 7.95 10.61 -4.57
C ARG A 89 7.20 11.75 -3.88
N SER A 90 6.03 12.10 -4.41
CA SER A 90 5.17 13.14 -3.83
C SER A 90 4.61 12.80 -2.44
N PHE A 91 4.79 11.59 -1.90
CA PHE A 91 4.36 11.29 -0.53
C PHE A 91 5.20 11.97 0.55
N ASP A 92 6.47 12.27 0.26
CA ASP A 92 7.39 12.85 1.25
C ASP A 92 7.02 14.31 1.53
N ASN A 93 6.72 15.04 0.45
CA ASN A 93 6.20 16.39 0.45
C ASN A 93 4.94 16.40 -0.43
N PRO A 94 3.75 16.15 0.15
CA PRO A 94 2.50 16.20 -0.59
C PRO A 94 2.35 17.60 -1.20
N PRO A 95 2.15 17.70 -2.53
CA PRO A 95 1.91 18.98 -3.15
C PRO A 95 0.64 19.58 -2.55
N THR A 96 0.68 20.87 -2.26
CA THR A 96 -0.50 21.61 -1.83
C THR A 96 -1.51 21.70 -2.95
N THR A 97 -1.08 21.71 -4.22
CA THR A 97 -1.95 21.72 -5.41
C THR A 97 -1.71 20.45 -6.24
N ASP A 98 -2.71 19.56 -6.32
CA ASP A 98 -2.69 18.46 -7.30
C ASP A 98 -3.08 19.05 -8.68
N SER A 99 -2.40 18.65 -9.75
CA SER A 99 -2.51 19.22 -11.11
C SER A 99 -3.81 18.92 -11.87
N ASN A 100 -4.80 18.29 -11.22
CA ASN A 100 -6.13 18.03 -11.78
C ASN A 100 -7.16 18.99 -11.16
N ALA A 101 -8.04 19.52 -12.00
CA ALA A 101 -8.83 20.76 -11.87
C ALA A 101 -9.77 20.95 -10.65
N ASP A 102 -9.78 20.06 -9.65
CA ASP A 102 -10.55 20.23 -8.39
C ASP A 102 -9.66 20.79 -7.26
N SER A 103 -8.81 21.75 -7.63
CA SER A 103 -7.62 22.23 -6.94
C SER A 103 -7.91 23.12 -5.72
N ASN A 104 -8.66 22.63 -4.74
CA ASN A 104 -8.67 23.21 -3.40
C ASN A 104 -7.58 22.51 -2.59
N GLY A 105 -6.42 23.16 -2.52
CA GLY A 105 -5.22 22.59 -1.95
C GLY A 105 -5.45 22.08 -0.53
N ARG A 106 -4.98 20.86 -0.24
CA ARG A 106 -5.19 20.24 1.07
C ARG A 106 -4.24 20.85 2.08
N LEU A 107 -4.81 21.41 3.12
CA LEU A 107 -4.09 21.95 4.25
C LEU A 107 -4.01 20.89 5.37
N ASN A 108 -3.39 21.28 6.48
CA ASN A 108 -3.41 20.46 7.68
C ASN A 108 -4.86 20.34 8.24
N PHE A 109 -5.07 19.39 9.15
CA PHE A 109 -6.33 19.19 9.88
C PHE A 109 -7.57 18.89 9.01
N PHE A 110 -7.37 18.37 7.79
CA PHE A 110 -8.43 18.05 6.82
C PHE A 110 -9.16 19.27 6.25
N VAL A 111 -8.57 20.45 6.37
CA VAL A 111 -9.12 21.70 5.84
C VAL A 111 -8.73 21.86 4.37
N ARG A 112 -9.66 22.35 3.54
CA ARG A 112 -9.37 22.77 2.16
C ARG A 112 -8.95 24.24 2.11
N SER A 113 -8.10 24.62 1.15
CA SER A 113 -7.70 26.03 0.99
C SER A 113 -8.90 26.97 0.84
N SER A 114 -9.86 26.61 -0.03
CA SER A 114 -11.08 27.39 -0.22
C SER A 114 -11.91 27.49 1.06
N GLU A 115 -12.05 26.38 1.79
CA GLU A 115 -12.81 26.33 3.03
C GLU A 115 -12.18 27.21 4.11
N LEU A 116 -10.85 27.28 4.18
CA LEU A 116 -10.17 28.19 5.09
C LEU A 116 -10.47 29.65 4.72
N GLU A 117 -10.40 29.99 3.44
CA GLU A 117 -10.67 31.35 2.95
C GLU A 117 -12.12 31.76 3.17
N ASP A 118 -13.08 30.88 2.88
CA ASP A 118 -14.51 31.08 3.13
C ASP A 118 -14.78 31.31 4.62
N ASN A 119 -14.13 30.54 5.49
CA ASN A 119 -14.26 30.68 6.94
C ASN A 119 -13.65 32.00 7.45
N ILE A 120 -12.51 32.43 6.90
CA ILE A 120 -11.90 33.73 7.22
C ILE A 120 -12.83 34.86 6.79
N ALA A 121 -13.36 34.81 5.57
CA ALA A 121 -14.29 35.81 5.05
C ALA A 121 -15.58 35.88 5.89
N LYS A 122 -16.14 34.71 6.25
CA LYS A 122 -17.31 34.61 7.13
C LYS A 122 -17.03 35.19 8.52
N SER A 123 -15.86 34.92 9.09
CA SER A 123 -15.45 35.50 10.37
C SER A 123 -15.33 37.02 10.30
N LYS A 124 -14.73 37.56 9.22
CA LYS A 124 -14.68 39.01 8.97
C LYS A 124 -16.08 39.63 8.95
N TRP A 125 -17.00 39.00 8.22
CA TRP A 125 -18.38 39.47 8.08
C TRP A 125 -19.11 39.49 9.43
N LEU A 126 -18.98 38.45 10.26
CA LEU A 126 -19.59 38.38 11.58
C LEU A 126 -19.04 39.43 12.57
N MET A 127 -17.76 39.78 12.43
CA MET A 127 -17.08 40.73 13.32
C MET A 127 -17.23 42.19 12.88
N THR A 128 -17.77 42.42 11.68
CA THR A 128 -17.99 43.78 11.15
C THR A 128 -19.24 44.36 11.83
N PRO A 129 -19.12 45.45 12.61
CA PRO A 129 -20.29 46.07 13.23
C PRO A 129 -21.27 46.58 12.16
N LYS A 130 -22.57 46.45 12.42
CA LYS A 130 -23.60 47.03 11.53
C LYS A 130 -23.59 48.54 11.70
N GLU A 131 -23.49 49.26 10.59
CA GLU A 131 -23.73 50.70 10.59
C GLU A 131 -25.22 50.93 10.86
N GLN A 132 -25.57 51.36 12.07
CA GLN A 132 -26.93 51.82 12.36
C GLN A 132 -27.05 53.28 11.92
N PRO A 133 -28.10 53.64 11.16
CA PRO A 133 -28.37 55.03 10.88
C PRO A 133 -28.91 55.69 12.16
N THR A 134 -28.05 56.51 12.77
CA THR A 134 -28.33 57.71 13.56
C THR A 134 -28.95 57.58 14.97
N ASP A 135 -28.29 58.30 15.91
CA ASP A 135 -28.79 59.03 17.09
C ASP A 135 -28.39 58.56 18.52
N GLN A 136 -27.58 57.51 18.69
CA GLN A 136 -27.13 57.05 20.03
C GLN A 136 -25.61 56.87 20.21
N ASP A 137 -24.80 57.45 19.33
CA ASP A 137 -23.32 57.27 19.33
C ASP A 137 -22.57 57.98 20.49
N SER A 138 -23.29 58.60 21.43
CA SER A 138 -22.69 59.44 22.47
C SER A 138 -22.31 58.71 23.77
N ILE A 139 -22.70 57.44 23.96
CA ILE A 139 -22.53 56.76 25.27
C ILE A 139 -21.36 55.76 25.29
N GLU A 140 -20.93 55.17 24.16
CA GLU A 140 -19.93 54.10 24.16
C GLU A 140 -18.46 54.56 24.19
N ASN A 141 -18.19 55.86 24.15
CA ASN A 141 -16.86 56.39 23.83
C ASN A 141 -16.12 57.06 25.01
N ILE A 142 -16.26 56.54 26.23
CA ILE A 142 -15.55 57.05 27.43
C ILE A 142 -14.14 56.47 27.58
N THR A 143 -13.86 55.29 27.00
CA THR A 143 -12.65 54.51 27.33
C THR A 143 -11.58 54.49 26.23
N SER A 144 -11.90 54.93 25.00
CA SER A 144 -10.95 54.93 23.87
C SER A 144 -10.88 56.31 23.21
N SER A 145 -9.68 56.90 23.17
CA SER A 145 -9.38 58.15 22.48
C SER A 145 -9.42 58.06 20.95
N ASP A 146 -9.62 56.86 20.40
CA ASP A 146 -9.45 56.58 18.99
C ASP A 146 -10.66 57.03 18.16
N THR A 147 -10.39 57.65 17.02
CA THR A 147 -11.42 57.98 16.01
C THR A 147 -12.11 56.70 15.51
N PRO A 148 -13.37 56.78 15.04
CA PRO A 148 -14.05 55.63 14.45
C PRO A 148 -13.29 55.00 13.29
N GLU A 149 -12.58 55.79 12.50
CA GLU A 149 -11.72 55.35 11.39
C GLU A 149 -10.51 54.57 11.89
N GLN A 150 -9.76 55.09 12.87
CA GLN A 150 -8.63 54.37 13.49
C GLN A 150 -9.08 53.03 14.11
N ARG A 151 -10.29 52.97 14.67
CA ARG A 151 -10.87 51.72 15.18
C ARG A 151 -11.22 50.73 14.06
N ARG A 152 -11.60 51.20 12.87
CA ARG A 152 -11.84 50.35 11.68
C ARG A 152 -10.52 49.78 11.19
N GLU A 153 -9.52 50.62 10.97
CA GLU A 153 -8.17 50.23 10.52
C GLU A 153 -7.52 49.24 11.48
N ARG A 154 -7.56 49.49 12.79
CA ARG A 154 -7.03 48.58 13.80
C ARG A 154 -7.67 47.20 13.72
N ARG A 155 -9.01 47.14 13.57
CA ARG A 155 -9.74 45.86 13.45
C ARG A 155 -9.38 45.13 12.16
N GLU A 156 -9.21 45.85 11.06
CA GLU A 156 -8.77 45.27 9.79
C GLU A 156 -7.36 44.69 9.92
N ALA A 157 -6.42 45.43 10.49
CA ALA A 157 -5.07 44.95 10.74
C ALA A 157 -5.03 43.73 11.70
N GLU A 158 -5.81 43.76 12.78
CA GLU A 158 -5.95 42.62 13.69
C GLU A 158 -6.54 41.40 12.98
N HIS A 159 -7.55 41.59 12.12
CA HIS A 159 -8.14 40.53 11.32
C HIS A 159 -7.15 39.96 10.28
N GLU A 160 -6.38 40.81 9.61
CA GLU A 160 -5.34 40.39 8.65
C GLU A 160 -4.24 39.57 9.34
N ASN A 161 -3.77 40.03 10.50
CA ASN A 161 -2.80 39.30 11.30
C ASN A 161 -3.35 37.93 11.74
N ALA A 162 -4.60 37.89 12.22
CA ALA A 162 -5.26 36.63 12.57
C ALA A 162 -5.40 35.70 11.35
N ALA A 163 -5.78 36.23 10.19
CA ALA A 163 -5.89 35.46 8.94
C ALA A 163 -4.52 34.87 8.53
N GLU A 164 -3.45 35.66 8.63
CA GLU A 164 -2.10 35.19 8.37
C GLU A 164 -1.67 34.08 9.35
N ALA A 165 -1.94 34.28 10.65
CA ALA A 165 -1.67 33.28 11.68
C ALA A 165 -2.40 31.96 11.39
N LEU A 166 -3.69 32.02 11.02
CA LEU A 166 -4.48 30.84 10.65
C LEU A 166 -3.93 30.14 9.41
N ARG A 167 -3.49 30.88 8.38
CA ARG A 167 -2.84 30.28 7.19
C ARG A 167 -1.57 29.55 7.58
N ARG A 168 -0.74 30.12 8.46
CA ARG A 168 0.49 29.47 8.95
C ARG A 168 0.19 28.20 9.76
N ILE A 169 -0.77 28.25 10.68
CA ILE A 169 -1.18 27.09 11.50
C ILE A 169 -1.66 25.94 10.62
N ASN A 170 -2.41 26.25 9.56
CA ASN A 170 -2.93 25.25 8.64
C ASN A 170 -1.92 24.79 7.57
N LYS A 171 -0.72 25.39 7.49
CA LYS A 171 0.27 25.02 6.48
C LYS A 171 0.81 23.59 6.73
N LEU A 172 0.65 22.71 5.75
CA LEU A 172 1.02 21.30 5.86
C LEU A 172 2.53 21.06 6.00
N GLU A 173 3.36 21.96 5.47
CA GLU A 173 4.82 21.90 5.57
C GLU A 173 5.31 21.90 7.02
N LEU A 174 4.62 22.66 7.89
CA LEU A 174 4.87 22.77 9.32
C LEU A 174 4.25 21.61 10.12
N GLY A 175 3.53 20.71 9.45
CA GLY A 175 2.85 19.56 10.04
C GLY A 175 3.77 18.38 10.34
N SER A 176 3.28 17.47 11.18
CA SER A 176 3.98 16.23 11.52
C SER A 176 3.96 15.23 10.36
N SER A 177 4.82 14.20 10.42
CA SER A 177 4.76 13.05 9.50
C SER A 177 3.39 12.35 9.52
N LYS A 178 2.70 12.39 10.67
CA LYS A 178 1.32 11.89 10.82
C LYS A 178 0.33 12.69 9.97
N ASP A 179 0.50 13.99 9.87
CA ASP A 179 -0.38 14.87 9.11
C ASP A 179 -0.16 14.71 7.61
N ARG A 180 1.09 14.61 7.18
CA ARG A 180 1.44 14.24 5.80
C ARG A 180 0.84 12.89 5.41
N LEU A 181 0.90 11.90 6.30
CA LEU A 181 0.29 10.59 6.06
C LEU A 181 -1.23 10.68 5.93
N ARG A 182 -1.92 11.50 6.73
CA ARG A 182 -3.37 11.72 6.63
C ARG A 182 -3.74 12.29 5.26
N VAL A 183 -3.01 13.30 4.80
CA VAL A 183 -3.21 13.90 3.47
C VAL A 183 -2.93 12.88 2.36
N ASN A 184 -1.86 12.09 2.48
CA ASN A 184 -1.56 11.01 1.53
C ASN A 184 -2.63 9.92 1.50
N VAL A 185 -3.29 9.61 2.62
CA VAL A 185 -4.44 8.69 2.64
C VAL A 185 -5.59 9.24 1.82
N GLN A 186 -5.93 10.53 1.97
CA GLN A 186 -6.97 11.18 1.16
C GLN A 186 -6.59 11.22 -0.33
N ARG A 187 -5.31 11.51 -0.64
CA ARG A 187 -4.79 11.47 -2.02
C ARG A 187 -4.94 10.08 -2.63
N CYS A 188 -4.57 9.02 -1.91
CA CYS A 188 -4.76 7.64 -2.36
C CYS A 188 -6.25 7.31 -2.60
N ILE A 189 -7.15 7.77 -1.73
CA ILE A 189 -8.60 7.57 -1.91
C ILE A 189 -9.07 8.26 -3.20
N ASN A 190 -8.63 9.49 -3.46
CA ASN A 190 -9.10 10.24 -4.63
C ASN A 190 -8.49 9.72 -5.94
N VAL A 191 -7.21 9.35 -5.95
CA VAL A 191 -6.52 8.88 -7.16
C VAL A 191 -6.89 7.42 -7.50
N LEU A 192 -6.94 6.54 -6.50
CA LEU A 192 -7.15 5.09 -6.71
C LEU A 192 -8.57 4.62 -6.38
N GLY A 193 -9.42 5.53 -5.89
CA GLY A 193 -10.79 5.20 -5.52
C GLY A 193 -11.62 4.80 -6.72
N ARG A 194 -12.42 3.75 -6.56
CA ARG A 194 -13.34 3.28 -7.61
C ARG A 194 -14.40 4.30 -7.98
N HIS A 195 -14.72 5.21 -7.06
CA HIS A 195 -15.66 6.29 -7.32
C HIS A 195 -15.20 7.27 -8.43
N ASN A 196 -13.90 7.44 -8.61
CA ASN A 196 -13.34 8.28 -9.69
C ASN A 196 -12.87 7.41 -10.88
N THR A 197 -12.14 6.34 -10.58
CA THR A 197 -11.52 5.50 -11.62
C THR A 197 -12.52 4.67 -12.44
N ASP A 198 -13.71 4.34 -11.91
CA ASP A 198 -14.75 3.64 -12.69
C ASP A 198 -15.30 4.52 -13.85
N GLY A 199 -15.18 5.84 -13.75
CA GLY A 199 -15.55 6.78 -14.82
C GLY A 199 -14.41 7.05 -15.82
N GLU A 200 -13.17 7.10 -15.35
CA GLU A 200 -12.00 7.40 -16.20
C GLU A 200 -11.48 6.17 -16.97
N LEU A 201 -11.46 5.00 -16.32
CA LEU A 201 -10.89 3.78 -16.90
C LEU A 201 -11.92 3.04 -17.72
N HIS A 202 -11.50 2.55 -18.89
CA HIS A 202 -12.36 1.69 -19.69
C HIS A 202 -12.66 0.37 -18.94
N SER A 203 -13.90 -0.10 -19.06
CA SER A 203 -14.28 -1.37 -18.45
C SER A 203 -13.52 -2.55 -19.07
N ARG A 204 -13.29 -3.60 -18.29
CA ARG A 204 -12.69 -4.84 -18.80
C ARG A 204 -13.63 -5.44 -19.86
N PRO A 205 -13.14 -5.92 -21.02
CA PRO A 205 -13.95 -6.71 -21.93
C PRO A 205 -14.51 -7.93 -21.17
N GLY A 206 -15.83 -8.04 -21.12
CA GLY A 206 -16.50 -9.16 -20.46
C GLY A 206 -16.21 -10.46 -21.20
N SER A 207 -16.13 -11.58 -20.47
CA SER A 207 -16.45 -12.88 -21.08
C SER A 207 -17.92 -12.84 -21.47
N THR A 208 -18.25 -13.35 -22.64
CA THR A 208 -19.59 -13.39 -23.25
C THR A 208 -20.68 -13.72 -22.23
N GLU A 209 -21.73 -12.89 -22.24
CA GLU A 209 -23.04 -13.11 -21.64
C GLU A 209 -23.11 -13.28 -20.12
N THR A 210 -23.17 -12.16 -19.42
CA THR A 210 -23.93 -12.07 -18.16
C THR A 210 -24.73 -10.78 -18.21
N SER A 211 -26.05 -10.90 -18.09
CA SER A 211 -26.95 -9.76 -17.94
C SER A 211 -26.40 -8.87 -16.84
N LYS A 212 -25.96 -7.66 -17.18
CA LYS A 212 -25.51 -6.66 -16.19
C LYS A 212 -26.72 -6.30 -15.35
N THR A 213 -26.93 -7.00 -14.24
CA THR A 213 -27.81 -6.50 -13.18
C THR A 213 -27.21 -5.18 -12.73
N THR A 214 -27.97 -4.09 -12.89
CA THR A 214 -27.54 -2.75 -12.50
C THR A 214 -27.33 -2.72 -10.99
N ALA A 215 -26.07 -2.78 -10.56
CA ALA A 215 -25.73 -2.66 -9.16
C ALA A 215 -26.17 -1.28 -8.65
N LEU A 216 -26.64 -1.23 -7.40
CA LEU A 216 -27.03 0.02 -6.75
C LEU A 216 -25.85 1.01 -6.71
N PRO A 217 -26.11 2.32 -6.83
CA PRO A 217 -25.07 3.33 -6.73
C PRO A 217 -24.43 3.32 -5.33
N ARG A 218 -23.16 3.70 -5.27
CA ARG A 218 -22.42 3.80 -4.01
C ARG A 218 -22.95 4.99 -3.19
N ILE A 219 -23.10 4.82 -1.89
CA ILE A 219 -23.56 5.87 -0.98
C ILE A 219 -22.47 6.91 -0.69
N GLY A 220 -21.19 6.53 -0.80
CA GLY A 220 -20.08 7.41 -0.44
C GLY A 220 -18.74 7.04 -1.10
N PRO A 221 -17.66 7.72 -0.71
CA PRO A 221 -16.34 7.52 -1.30
C PRO A 221 -15.81 6.12 -0.99
N ASP A 222 -15.16 5.54 -1.99
CA ASP A 222 -14.55 4.21 -1.87
C ASP A 222 -13.24 4.27 -1.08
N THR A 223 -13.26 3.75 0.15
CA THR A 223 -12.10 3.70 1.05
C THR A 223 -11.57 2.27 1.26
N GLY A 224 -12.35 1.27 0.83
CA GLY A 224 -12.13 -0.14 1.17
C GLY A 224 -11.62 -0.98 0.02
N SER A 225 -11.54 -0.45 -1.19
CA SER A 225 -11.03 -1.19 -2.34
C SER A 225 -9.58 -1.63 -2.19
N SER A 226 -9.22 -2.72 -2.86
CA SER A 226 -7.86 -3.28 -2.74
C SER A 226 -6.82 -2.29 -3.26
N GLU A 227 -7.18 -1.51 -4.27
CA GLU A 227 -6.37 -0.48 -4.89
C GLU A 227 -6.01 0.63 -3.90
N VAL A 228 -7.02 1.20 -3.24
CA VAL A 228 -6.84 2.23 -2.20
C VAL A 228 -6.04 1.68 -1.02
N GLN A 229 -6.35 0.46 -0.56
CA GLN A 229 -5.60 -0.17 0.52
C GLN A 229 -4.12 -0.38 0.18
N ILE A 230 -3.79 -0.79 -1.04
CA ILE A 230 -2.41 -0.96 -1.52
C ILE A 230 -1.70 0.40 -1.59
N GLY A 231 -2.37 1.46 -2.06
CA GLY A 231 -1.82 2.82 -2.07
C GLY A 231 -1.47 3.32 -0.67
N ILE A 232 -2.40 3.17 0.28
CA ILE A 232 -2.18 3.54 1.68
C ILE A 232 -1.04 2.75 2.32
N LEU A 233 -0.96 1.44 2.07
CA LEU A 233 0.15 0.62 2.56
C LEU A 233 1.48 1.06 1.96
N THR A 234 1.50 1.46 0.69
CA THR A 234 2.71 1.96 0.02
C THR A 234 3.21 3.25 0.64
N ALA A 235 2.32 4.21 0.93
CA ALA A 235 2.68 5.43 1.67
C ALA A 235 3.26 5.10 3.06
N LYS A 236 2.63 4.18 3.82
CA LYS A 236 3.14 3.73 5.13
C LYS A 236 4.51 3.06 5.03
N ILE A 237 4.69 2.15 4.08
CA ILE A 237 5.95 1.46 3.82
C ILE A 237 7.05 2.48 3.50
N ARG A 238 6.78 3.48 2.66
CA ARG A 238 7.75 4.54 2.33
C ARG A 238 8.19 5.32 3.58
N THR A 239 7.24 5.80 4.38
CA THR A 239 7.59 6.53 5.63
C THR A 239 8.41 5.68 6.60
N LEU A 240 8.09 4.39 6.73
CA LEU A 240 8.76 3.48 7.65
C LEU A 240 10.15 3.08 7.16
N THR A 241 10.32 2.86 5.85
CA THR A 241 11.62 2.55 5.23
C THR A 241 12.59 3.70 5.39
N GLN A 242 12.18 4.94 5.07
CA GLN A 242 12.99 6.14 5.29
C GLN A 242 13.41 6.32 6.75
N PHE A 243 12.49 6.08 7.70
CA PHE A 243 12.80 6.14 9.13
C PHE A 243 13.86 5.10 9.52
N LEU A 244 13.72 3.86 9.06
CA LEU A 244 14.64 2.76 9.39
C LEU A 244 16.04 2.96 8.78
N GLU A 245 16.12 3.51 7.57
CA GLU A 245 17.40 3.80 6.89
C GLU A 245 18.14 4.97 7.52
N GLY A 246 17.42 6.00 7.97
CA GLY A 246 18.02 7.16 8.63
C GLY A 246 18.44 6.86 10.06
N ARG A 247 17.47 6.89 10.98
CA ARG A 247 17.71 6.82 12.44
C ARG A 247 17.32 5.49 13.09
N GLY A 248 16.50 4.69 12.42
CA GLY A 248 15.87 3.49 12.98
C GLY A 248 16.61 2.18 12.72
N LYS A 249 17.89 2.19 12.36
CA LYS A 249 18.63 0.97 11.93
C LYS A 249 18.60 -0.17 12.97
N MET A 250 18.59 0.18 14.25
CA MET A 250 18.56 -0.77 15.37
C MET A 250 17.14 -1.12 15.84
N ASP A 251 16.10 -0.50 15.28
CA ASP A 251 14.72 -0.71 15.70
C ASP A 251 14.14 -2.00 15.09
N LYS A 252 14.25 -3.08 15.86
CA LYS A 252 13.78 -4.42 15.47
C LYS A 252 12.25 -4.50 15.42
N HIS A 253 11.53 -3.71 16.21
CA HIS A 253 10.08 -3.77 16.28
C HIS A 253 9.46 -3.15 15.04
N ASN A 254 9.96 -1.97 14.65
CA ASN A 254 9.52 -1.31 13.43
C ASN A 254 9.96 -2.06 12.16
N ARG A 255 11.10 -2.76 12.17
CA ARG A 255 11.43 -3.69 11.08
C ARG A 255 10.40 -4.81 10.93
N ARG A 256 9.97 -5.43 12.04
CA ARG A 256 8.89 -6.43 12.00
C ARG A 256 7.60 -5.83 11.44
N ASN A 257 7.25 -4.62 11.86
CA ASN A 257 6.07 -3.90 11.35
C ASN A 257 6.18 -3.66 9.84
N LEU A 258 7.35 -3.27 9.34
CA LEU A 258 7.60 -3.13 7.90
C LEU A 258 7.33 -4.45 7.16
N THR A 259 7.87 -5.56 7.64
CA THR A 259 7.63 -6.90 7.07
C THR A 259 6.14 -7.22 6.99
N ILE A 260 5.40 -6.96 8.08
CA ILE A 260 3.96 -7.21 8.14
C ILE A 260 3.21 -6.35 7.10
N LEU A 261 3.58 -5.08 6.95
CA LEU A 261 2.96 -4.17 5.97
C LEU A 261 3.22 -4.63 4.53
N VAL A 262 4.47 -5.00 4.21
CA VAL A 262 4.86 -5.50 2.89
C VAL A 262 4.12 -6.79 2.56
N HIS A 263 4.04 -7.75 3.49
CA HIS A 263 3.31 -9.00 3.29
C HIS A 263 1.80 -8.77 3.17
N ARG A 264 1.23 -7.83 3.91
CA ARG A 264 -0.18 -7.44 3.76
C ARG A 264 -0.45 -6.85 2.37
N ARG A 265 0.43 -5.98 1.88
CA ARG A 265 0.37 -5.42 0.52
C ARG A 265 0.45 -6.52 -0.53
N GLN A 266 1.39 -7.45 -0.39
CA GLN A 266 1.55 -8.61 -1.28
C GLN A 266 0.26 -9.45 -1.38
N LYS A 267 -0.41 -9.73 -0.24
CA LYS A 267 -1.67 -10.49 -0.23
C LYS A 267 -2.78 -9.76 -1.01
N LEU A 268 -2.91 -8.46 -0.82
CA LEU A 268 -3.89 -7.63 -1.53
C LEU A 268 -3.60 -7.58 -3.04
N MET A 269 -2.33 -7.41 -3.42
CA MET A 269 -1.93 -7.42 -4.83
C MET A 269 -2.24 -8.76 -5.50
N ARG A 270 -1.93 -9.89 -4.86
CA ARG A 270 -2.28 -11.23 -5.37
C ARG A 270 -3.79 -11.41 -5.53
N TYR A 271 -4.58 -10.88 -4.60
CA TYR A 271 -6.04 -10.91 -4.70
C TYR A 271 -6.53 -10.08 -5.89
N LEU A 272 -6.09 -8.82 -5.98
CA LEU A 272 -6.48 -7.89 -7.03
C LEU A 272 -6.11 -8.44 -8.41
N GLN A 273 -4.89 -8.95 -8.57
CA GLN A 273 -4.43 -9.54 -9.83
C GLN A 273 -5.29 -10.73 -10.26
N ARG A 274 -5.71 -11.59 -9.33
CA ARG A 274 -6.60 -12.72 -9.64
C ARG A 274 -7.99 -12.26 -10.06
N LYS A 275 -8.52 -11.20 -9.43
CA LYS A 275 -9.87 -10.69 -9.70
C LYS A 275 -9.94 -9.90 -11.01
N GLU A 276 -8.99 -9.00 -11.23
CA GLU A 276 -8.92 -8.15 -12.42
C GLU A 276 -8.29 -8.86 -13.62
N LYS A 277 -7.46 -9.90 -13.39
CA LYS A 277 -6.70 -10.65 -14.41
C LYS A 277 -5.82 -9.74 -15.28
N GLY A 278 -5.18 -8.74 -14.68
CA GLY A 278 -4.37 -7.76 -15.41
C GLY A 278 -5.17 -6.72 -16.19
N GLY A 279 -6.45 -6.52 -15.84
CA GLY A 279 -7.31 -5.51 -16.44
C GLY A 279 -6.86 -4.06 -16.18
N PRO A 280 -7.62 -3.07 -16.68
CA PRO A 280 -7.20 -1.66 -16.69
C PRO A 280 -6.95 -1.09 -15.29
N ARG A 281 -7.76 -1.48 -14.30
CA ARG A 281 -7.59 -1.07 -12.90
C ARG A 281 -6.26 -1.55 -12.30
N TRP A 282 -5.88 -2.79 -12.59
CA TRP A 282 -4.60 -3.35 -12.15
C TRP A 282 -3.44 -2.58 -12.78
N GLN A 283 -3.51 -2.33 -14.08
CA GLN A 283 -2.47 -1.60 -14.80
C GLN A 283 -2.31 -0.18 -14.29
N ASN A 284 -3.41 0.55 -14.07
CA ASN A 284 -3.38 1.89 -13.49
C ASN A 284 -2.70 1.91 -12.12
N LEU A 285 -3.04 0.94 -11.25
CA LEU A 285 -2.41 0.83 -9.93
C LEU A 285 -0.90 0.61 -10.02
N ILE A 286 -0.47 -0.32 -10.87
CA ILE A 286 0.94 -0.68 -11.04
C ILE A 286 1.72 0.50 -11.61
N GLN A 287 1.17 1.19 -12.61
CA GLN A 287 1.80 2.36 -13.23
C GLN A 287 1.87 3.55 -12.26
N THR A 288 0.81 3.81 -11.50
CA THR A 288 0.74 4.93 -10.55
C THR A 288 1.70 4.73 -9.37
N LEU A 289 1.70 3.54 -8.77
CA LEU A 289 2.51 3.24 -7.59
C LEU A 289 3.92 2.70 -7.91
N GLY A 290 4.19 2.37 -9.18
CA GLY A 290 5.48 1.81 -9.61
C GLY A 290 5.81 0.44 -9.05
N LEU A 291 4.79 -0.36 -8.69
CA LEU A 291 5.01 -1.66 -8.05
C LEU A 291 5.41 -2.71 -9.08
N THR A 292 6.57 -3.32 -8.91
CA THR A 292 7.08 -4.36 -9.82
C THR A 292 6.55 -5.75 -9.46
N ASP A 293 6.86 -6.74 -10.30
CA ASP A 293 6.53 -8.14 -10.06
C ASP A 293 7.11 -8.68 -8.75
N GLY A 294 8.30 -8.21 -8.33
CA GLY A 294 8.93 -8.58 -7.07
C GLY A 294 8.12 -8.17 -5.83
N ALA A 295 7.29 -7.14 -5.94
CA ALA A 295 6.47 -6.66 -4.83
C ALA A 295 5.34 -7.64 -4.45
N TRP A 296 5.03 -8.63 -5.30
CA TRP A 296 3.92 -9.56 -5.03
C TRP A 296 4.16 -11.02 -5.44
N LYS A 297 4.96 -11.30 -6.46
CA LYS A 297 5.32 -12.66 -6.89
C LYS A 297 6.36 -13.26 -5.93
N GLY A 298 6.29 -14.57 -5.72
CA GLY A 298 7.25 -15.29 -4.88
C GLY A 298 7.19 -14.96 -3.39
N GLU A 299 8.20 -15.35 -2.63
CA GLU A 299 8.34 -15.03 -1.21
C GLU A 299 9.19 -13.76 -1.02
N ILE A 300 8.69 -12.84 -0.21
CA ILE A 300 9.44 -11.61 0.10
C ILE A 300 10.19 -11.81 1.41
N VAL A 301 11.51 -11.89 1.29
CA VAL A 301 12.43 -11.96 2.42
C VAL A 301 13.11 -10.60 2.56
N LEU A 302 12.85 -9.91 3.67
CA LEU A 302 13.56 -8.67 3.97
C LEU A 302 14.94 -8.98 4.56
N PRO A 303 16.00 -8.27 4.13
CA PRO A 303 17.34 -8.47 4.68
C PRO A 303 17.40 -8.10 6.16
N ARG A 304 18.33 -8.74 6.91
CA ARG A 304 18.56 -8.42 8.33
C ARG A 304 19.12 -7.03 8.55
N TYR A 305 19.59 -6.36 7.51
CA TYR A 305 20.03 -4.98 7.55
C TYR A 305 19.47 -4.30 6.30
N ILE A 306 18.82 -3.15 6.50
CA ILE A 306 18.37 -2.21 5.47
C ILE A 306 19.26 -1.00 5.63
#